data_AF-A0AAU9XHM5-F1
#
_entry.id   AF-A0AAU9XHM5-F1
#
_cell.length_a   1.000
_cell.length_b   1.000
_cell.length_c   1.000
_cell.angle_alpha   90.00
_cell.angle_beta   90.00
_cell.angle_gamma   90.00
#
_symmetry.space_group_name_H-M   'P 1'
#
loop_
_entity.id
_entity.type
_entity.pdbx_description
1 polymer ?
#
loop_
_entity_poly.entity_id
_entity_poly.type
_entity_poly.pdbx_seq_one_letter_code
_entity_poly.pdbx_strand_id
1 'polypeptide(L)'
;MINSLGIFPNDHKFLCRVAWVESKYGVAPGTYRPSYYGGIWQVDAIGYRETVIQQGLRKYWDRIKERLHIDWEKTSWSDLEKPLYSGLAARLFLARIPAPIPADLTAQAQYWKKYYNTSAGKGTVQKFINDVKQATGCAA
;
A
#
# COMPACT_ATOMS: atom_id res chain seq x y z
N MET A 1 7.09 1.57 -11.01
CA MET A 1 6.35 0.42 -11.59
C MET A 1 4.84 0.63 -11.56
N ILE A 2 4.18 0.84 -10.40
CA ILE A 2 2.72 1.12 -10.38
C ILE A 2 2.39 2.57 -10.76
N ASN A 3 3.15 3.56 -10.28
CA ASN A 3 2.92 4.98 -10.58
C ASN A 3 3.02 5.32 -12.09
N SER A 4 3.80 4.55 -12.85
CA SER A 4 3.97 4.75 -14.30
C SER A 4 2.80 4.22 -15.13
N LEU A 5 1.87 3.46 -14.54
CA LEU A 5 0.73 2.87 -15.26
C LEU A 5 -0.43 3.86 -15.46
N GLY A 6 -0.41 5.03 -14.81
CA GLY A 6 -1.49 6.02 -14.88
C GLY A 6 -2.81 5.57 -14.24
N ILE A 7 -2.81 4.46 -13.49
CA ILE A 7 -4.01 3.93 -12.82
C ILE A 7 -4.40 4.86 -11.67
N PHE A 8 -3.43 5.24 -10.86
CA PHE A 8 -3.62 6.07 -9.66
C PHE A 8 -2.94 7.44 -9.80
N PRO A 9 -3.39 8.46 -9.04
CA PRO A 9 -2.68 9.73 -8.93
C PRO A 9 -1.24 9.56 -8.40
N ASN A 10 -0.41 10.60 -8.55
CA ASN A 10 0.91 10.61 -7.92
C ASN A 10 0.78 10.47 -6.39
N ASP A 11 1.65 9.69 -5.77
CA ASP A 11 1.69 9.47 -4.32
C ASP A 11 2.91 10.10 -3.65
N HIS A 12 3.70 10.89 -4.37
CA HIS A 12 4.89 11.55 -3.83
C HIS A 12 5.87 10.57 -3.16
N LYS A 13 6.10 9.42 -3.81
CA LYS A 13 6.93 8.29 -3.30
C LYS A 13 6.36 7.58 -2.07
N PHE A 14 5.16 7.93 -1.62
CA PHE A 14 4.59 7.39 -0.39
C PHE A 14 4.50 5.86 -0.43
N LEU A 15 4.06 5.26 -1.53
CA LEU A 15 3.97 3.80 -1.63
C LEU A 15 5.35 3.13 -1.46
N CYS A 16 6.41 3.73 -2.01
CA CYS A 16 7.78 3.23 -1.80
C CYS A 16 8.18 3.30 -0.32
N ARG A 17 7.88 4.42 0.35
CA ARG A 17 8.18 4.61 1.77
C ARG A 17 7.42 3.62 2.65
N VAL A 18 6.14 3.37 2.36
CA VAL A 18 5.36 2.33 3.05
C VAL A 18 5.96 0.95 2.82
N ALA A 19 6.36 0.59 1.60
CA ALA A 19 7.01 -0.69 1.32
C ALA A 19 8.28 -0.90 2.17
N TRP A 20 9.08 0.16 2.33
CA TRP A 20 10.26 0.11 3.19
C TRP A 20 9.89 -0.03 4.67
N VAL A 21 8.94 0.77 5.15
CA VAL A 21 8.54 0.80 6.57
C VAL A 21 7.87 -0.50 7.01
N GLU A 22 7.04 -1.09 6.17
CA GLU A 22 6.27 -2.30 6.51
C GLU A 22 7.10 -3.58 6.42
N SER A 23 8.02 -3.67 5.44
CA SER A 23 8.68 -4.95 5.14
C SER A 23 10.10 -4.82 4.60
N LYS A 24 10.70 -3.63 4.57
CA LYS A 24 11.98 -3.37 3.90
C LYS A 24 11.95 -3.87 2.44
N TYR A 25 10.87 -3.56 1.71
CA TYR A 25 10.60 -4.07 0.35
C TYR A 25 10.41 -5.60 0.26
N GLY A 26 9.97 -6.22 1.35
CA GLY A 26 9.66 -7.64 1.42
C GLY A 26 10.75 -8.52 2.02
N VAL A 27 11.92 -7.96 2.35
CA VAL A 27 13.06 -8.73 2.87
C VAL A 27 13.07 -8.84 4.40
N ALA A 28 12.26 -8.05 5.11
CA ALA A 28 12.19 -8.10 6.56
C ALA A 28 11.68 -9.48 7.03
N PRO A 29 12.31 -10.09 8.05
CA PRO A 29 11.82 -11.33 8.63
C PRO A 29 10.34 -11.21 9.06
N GLY A 30 9.53 -12.20 8.70
CA GLY A 30 8.10 -12.22 9.02
C GLY A 30 7.19 -11.46 8.05
N THR A 31 7.74 -10.87 6.97
CA THR A 31 6.91 -10.29 5.88
C THR A 31 5.94 -11.34 5.34
N TYR A 32 6.49 -12.47 4.91
CA TYR A 32 5.75 -13.64 4.43
C TYR A 32 5.72 -14.66 5.56
N ARG A 33 4.52 -15.02 6.02
CA ARG A 33 4.35 -15.93 7.14
C ARG A 33 3.03 -16.70 7.02
N PRO A 34 2.94 -17.91 7.58
CA PRO A 34 1.72 -18.69 7.54
C PRO A 34 0.49 -17.89 7.99
N SER A 35 -0.61 -18.04 7.25
CA SER A 35 -1.90 -17.39 7.53
C SER A 35 -1.92 -15.86 7.45
N TYR A 36 -0.89 -15.24 6.87
CA TYR A 36 -0.89 -13.80 6.62
C TYR A 36 -0.34 -13.46 5.23
N TYR A 37 -1.22 -12.97 4.37
CA TYR A 37 -0.94 -12.79 2.94
C TYR A 37 -0.78 -11.31 2.54
N GLY A 38 -0.45 -10.40 3.45
CA GLY A 38 -0.40 -8.96 3.16
C GLY A 38 0.73 -8.51 2.21
N GLY A 39 1.67 -9.39 1.89
CA GLY A 39 2.78 -9.13 0.97
C GLY A 39 3.69 -7.99 1.42
N ILE A 40 4.38 -7.35 0.47
CA ILE A 40 5.35 -6.28 0.73
C ILE A 40 4.74 -5.11 1.51
N TRP A 41 3.48 -4.77 1.24
CA TRP A 41 2.83 -3.62 1.88
C TRP A 41 2.02 -3.96 3.13
N GLN A 42 2.05 -5.22 3.57
CA GLN A 42 1.37 -5.72 4.78
C GLN A 42 -0.09 -5.27 4.89
N VAL A 43 -0.84 -5.32 3.78
CA VAL A 43 -2.29 -5.06 3.80
C VAL A 43 -2.99 -6.28 4.40
N ASP A 44 -3.65 -6.11 5.55
CA ASP A 44 -4.35 -7.22 6.21
C ASP A 44 -5.60 -7.67 5.45
N ALA A 45 -6.22 -8.76 5.91
CA ALA A 45 -7.40 -9.35 5.28
C ALA A 45 -8.60 -8.39 5.20
N ILE A 46 -8.75 -7.52 6.21
CA ILE A 46 -9.85 -6.55 6.27
C ILE A 46 -9.58 -5.45 5.26
N GLY A 47 -8.40 -4.84 5.29
CA GLY A 47 -7.95 -3.83 4.34
C GLY A 47 -8.01 -4.32 2.90
N TYR A 48 -7.65 -5.59 2.66
CA TYR A 48 -7.82 -6.23 1.36
C TYR A 48 -9.29 -6.34 0.94
N ARG A 49 -10.15 -6.89 1.80
CA ARG A 49 -11.59 -7.04 1.51
C ARG A 49 -12.22 -5.71 1.13
N GLU A 50 -11.86 -4.68 1.87
CA GLU A 50 -12.21 -3.28 1.66
C GLU A 50 -11.81 -2.74 0.27
N THR A 51 -10.78 -3.29 -0.38
CA THR A 51 -10.39 -2.95 -1.77
C THR A 51 -11.25 -3.61 -2.85
N VAL A 52 -11.95 -4.69 -2.49
CA VAL A 52 -12.77 -5.52 -3.39
C VAL A 52 -14.23 -5.11 -3.33
N ILE A 53 -14.75 -4.76 -2.15
CA ILE A 53 -16.20 -4.56 -1.96
C ILE A 53 -16.68 -3.11 -2.17
N GLN A 54 -15.78 -2.13 -2.10
CA GLN A 54 -16.18 -0.72 -2.12
C GLN A 54 -16.36 -0.19 -3.55
N GLN A 55 -17.62 0.03 -3.93
CA GLN A 55 -18.02 0.52 -5.27
C GLN A 55 -17.38 1.85 -5.68
N GLY A 56 -16.97 2.69 -4.73
CA GLY A 56 -16.22 3.92 -5.00
C GLY A 56 -14.87 3.69 -5.70
N LEU A 57 -14.36 2.45 -5.71
CA LEU A 57 -13.13 2.05 -6.37
C LEU A 57 -13.31 1.59 -7.83
N ARG A 58 -14.54 1.52 -8.36
CA ARG A 58 -14.83 0.98 -9.69
C ARG A 58 -13.95 1.56 -10.80
N LYS A 59 -13.74 2.88 -10.79
CA LYS A 59 -12.86 3.58 -11.75
C LYS A 59 -11.42 3.06 -11.75
N TYR A 60 -10.93 2.55 -10.62
CA TYR A 60 -9.59 1.96 -10.52
C TYR A 60 -9.60 0.50 -10.96
N TRP A 61 -10.64 -0.26 -10.62
CA TRP A 61 -10.81 -1.63 -11.10
C TRP A 61 -10.86 -1.67 -12.64
N ASP A 62 -11.62 -0.77 -13.26
CA ASP A 62 -11.71 -0.66 -14.72
C ASP A 62 -10.33 -0.39 -15.35
N ARG A 63 -9.56 0.54 -14.78
CA ARG A 63 -8.19 0.85 -15.23
C ARG A 63 -7.21 -0.31 -15.00
N ILE A 64 -7.34 -1.03 -13.88
CA ILE A 64 -6.52 -2.23 -13.61
C ILE A 64 -6.84 -3.31 -14.66
N LYS A 65 -8.12 -3.51 -14.98
CA LYS A 65 -8.56 -4.46 -15.99
C LYS A 65 -8.06 -4.08 -17.38
N GLU A 66 -8.17 -2.81 -17.75
CA GLU A 66 -7.70 -2.29 -19.04
C GLU A 66 -6.19 -2.44 -19.21
N ARG A 67 -5.40 -2.02 -18.20
CA ARG A 67 -3.94 -1.89 -18.31
C ARG A 67 -3.17 -3.16 -17.95
N LEU A 68 -3.74 -4.00 -17.09
CA LEU A 68 -3.05 -5.17 -16.54
C LEU A 68 -3.81 -6.48 -16.79
N HIS A 69 -5.01 -6.41 -17.39
CA HIS A 69 -5.88 -7.57 -17.61
C HIS A 69 -6.29 -8.31 -16.33
N ILE A 70 -6.12 -7.67 -15.16
CA ILE A 70 -6.48 -8.22 -13.85
C ILE A 70 -7.93 -7.84 -13.54
N ASP A 71 -8.75 -8.85 -13.25
CA ASP A 71 -10.09 -8.64 -12.70
C ASP A 71 -9.99 -8.53 -11.17
N TRP A 72 -9.79 -7.31 -10.66
CA TRP A 72 -9.47 -7.09 -9.25
C TRP A 72 -10.54 -7.67 -8.32
N GLU A 73 -11.81 -7.56 -8.70
CA GLU A 73 -12.95 -8.03 -7.91
C GLU A 73 -12.97 -9.55 -7.73
N LYS A 74 -12.25 -10.30 -8.57
CA LYS A 74 -12.14 -11.77 -8.51
C LYS A 74 -10.86 -12.25 -7.83
N THR A 75 -10.02 -11.35 -7.33
CA THR A 75 -8.79 -11.73 -6.65
C THR A 75 -9.07 -12.26 -5.24
N SER A 76 -8.05 -12.87 -4.63
CA SER A 76 -8.07 -13.36 -3.26
C SER A 76 -7.00 -12.65 -2.41
N TRP A 77 -7.13 -12.68 -1.07
CA TRP A 77 -6.11 -12.06 -0.21
C TRP A 77 -4.73 -12.73 -0.40
N SER A 78 -4.69 -14.03 -0.69
CA SER A 78 -3.46 -14.76 -1.01
C SER A 78 -2.74 -14.26 -2.26
N ASP A 79 -3.42 -13.61 -3.19
CA ASP A 79 -2.76 -13.04 -4.38
C ASP A 79 -1.78 -11.93 -4.02
N LEU A 80 -1.92 -11.29 -2.85
CA LEU A 80 -1.04 -10.21 -2.40
C LEU A 80 0.38 -10.70 -2.09
N GLU A 81 0.66 -12.00 -2.07
CA GLU A 81 2.03 -12.50 -2.05
C GLU A 81 2.80 -12.12 -3.33
N LYS A 82 2.08 -11.88 -4.44
CA LYS A 82 2.64 -11.37 -5.69
C LYS A 82 2.91 -9.86 -5.54
N PRO A 83 4.14 -9.36 -5.75
CA PRO A 83 4.49 -7.95 -5.54
C PRO A 83 3.57 -6.93 -6.22
N LEU A 84 3.15 -7.20 -7.47
CA LEU A 84 2.22 -6.32 -8.19
C LEU A 84 0.86 -6.22 -7.48
N TYR A 85 0.29 -7.35 -7.05
CA TYR A 85 -0.99 -7.41 -6.39
C TYR A 85 -0.92 -6.76 -5.00
N SER A 86 0.15 -7.01 -4.24
CA SER A 86 0.40 -6.33 -2.96
C SER A 86 0.37 -4.81 -3.11
N GLY A 87 1.07 -4.29 -4.12
CA GLY A 87 1.11 -2.85 -4.39
C GLY A 87 -0.22 -2.29 -4.87
N LEU A 88 -0.96 -3.02 -5.71
CA LEU A 88 -2.31 -2.64 -6.14
C LEU A 88 -3.28 -2.58 -4.95
N ALA A 89 -3.24 -3.57 -4.05
CA ALA A 89 -4.06 -3.59 -2.84
C ALA A 89 -3.76 -2.38 -1.95
N ALA A 90 -2.48 -2.06 -1.71
CA ALA A 90 -2.09 -0.89 -0.94
C ALA A 90 -2.58 0.43 -1.58
N ARG A 91 -2.50 0.55 -2.91
CA ARG A 91 -2.99 1.73 -3.63
C ARG A 91 -4.50 1.87 -3.62
N LEU A 92 -5.24 0.76 -3.79
CA LEU A 92 -6.69 0.76 -3.68
C LEU A 92 -7.17 1.04 -2.26
N PHE A 93 -6.48 0.48 -1.27
CA PHE A 93 -6.74 0.76 0.15
C PHE A 93 -6.62 2.26 0.43
N LEU A 94 -5.53 2.88 -0.04
CA LEU A 94 -5.32 4.33 0.06
C LEU A 94 -6.32 5.15 -0.75
N ALA A 95 -6.73 4.68 -1.92
CA ALA A 95 -7.63 5.40 -2.81
C ALA A 95 -9.06 5.58 -2.27
N ARG A 96 -9.44 4.82 -1.23
CA ARG A 96 -10.69 5.01 -0.48
C ARG A 96 -10.66 6.24 0.45
N ILE A 97 -9.47 6.69 0.83
CA ILE A 97 -9.32 7.80 1.76
C ILE A 97 -9.42 9.11 0.98
N PRO A 98 -10.39 10.00 1.30
CA PRO A 98 -10.56 11.26 0.58
C PRO A 98 -9.38 12.23 0.74
N ALA A 99 -8.65 12.12 1.85
CA ALA A 99 -7.49 12.96 2.11
C ALA A 99 -6.36 12.65 1.12
N PRO A 100 -5.84 13.66 0.39
CA PRO A 100 -4.76 13.43 -0.57
C PRO A 100 -3.48 12.99 0.15
N ILE A 101 -2.68 12.17 -0.53
CA ILE A 101 -1.38 11.76 -0.04
C ILE A 101 -0.46 13.00 -0.06
N PRO A 102 0.11 13.42 1.07
CA PRO A 102 0.95 14.62 1.13
C PRO A 102 2.32 14.38 0.49
N ALA A 103 2.99 15.47 0.09
CA ALA A 103 4.33 15.40 -0.51
C ALA A 103 5.47 15.41 0.54
N ASP A 104 5.27 16.14 1.63
CA ASP A 104 6.25 16.27 2.71
C ASP A 104 6.39 14.98 3.53
N LEU A 105 7.60 14.66 3.96
CA LEU A 105 7.90 13.42 4.70
C LEU A 105 7.20 13.37 6.07
N THR A 106 7.18 14.48 6.80
CA THR A 106 6.54 14.55 8.13
C THR A 106 5.03 14.40 7.98
N ALA A 107 4.44 15.09 7.01
CA ALA A 107 3.02 14.95 6.69
C ALA A 107 2.68 13.52 6.23
N GLN A 108 3.55 12.86 5.45
CA GLN A 108 3.37 11.46 5.07
C GLN A 108 3.42 10.52 6.27
N ALA A 109 4.31 10.76 7.22
CA ALA A 109 4.39 9.95 8.43
C ALA A 109 3.11 10.06 9.28
N GLN A 110 2.56 11.27 9.40
CA GLN A 110 1.27 11.51 10.04
C GLN A 110 0.13 10.83 9.29
N TYR A 111 0.12 10.94 7.95
CA TYR A 111 -0.86 10.31 7.08
C TYR A 111 -0.84 8.78 7.21
N TRP A 112 0.34 8.16 7.12
CA TRP A 112 0.53 6.73 7.33
C TRP A 112 0.02 6.30 8.71
N LYS A 113 0.37 7.03 9.77
CA LYS A 113 -0.07 6.67 11.12
C LYS A 113 -1.60 6.75 11.25
N LYS A 114 -2.22 7.78 10.67
CA LYS A 114 -3.66 7.98 10.74
C LYS A 114 -4.44 6.95 9.92
N TYR A 115 -4.00 6.68 8.70
CA TYR A 115 -4.82 5.99 7.70
C TYR A 115 -4.36 4.60 7.31
N TYR A 116 -3.07 4.26 7.51
CA TYR A 116 -2.50 3.00 7.05
C TYR A 116 -2.12 2.08 8.21
N ASN A 117 -1.31 2.56 9.16
CA ASN A 117 -0.97 1.79 10.37
C ASN A 117 -2.11 1.79 11.40
N THR A 118 -2.97 2.82 11.36
CA THR A 118 -4.05 3.11 12.32
C THR A 118 -3.57 3.39 13.76
N SER A 119 -4.48 3.86 14.62
CA SER A 119 -4.17 4.14 16.03
C SER A 119 -3.78 2.88 16.82
N ALA A 120 -4.40 1.75 16.52
CA ALA A 120 -4.12 0.45 17.15
C ALA A 120 -2.77 -0.15 16.72
N GLY A 121 -2.23 0.28 15.57
CA GLY A 121 -0.92 -0.17 15.11
C GLY A 121 0.20 0.32 16.04
N LYS A 122 1.24 -0.51 16.23
CA LYS A 122 2.39 -0.18 17.09
C LYS A 122 3.34 0.87 16.49
N GLY A 123 3.12 1.26 15.23
CA GLY A 123 3.94 2.24 14.53
C GLY A 123 3.78 3.65 15.11
N THR A 124 4.82 4.48 14.99
CA THR A 124 4.77 5.90 15.37
C THR A 124 5.21 6.77 14.21
N VAL A 125 4.77 8.04 14.20
CA VAL A 125 5.21 9.04 13.23
C VAL A 125 6.74 9.13 13.20
N GLN A 126 7.37 9.17 14.38
CA GLN A 126 8.82 9.25 14.48
C GLN A 126 9.51 7.99 13.93
N LYS A 127 8.96 6.79 14.19
CA LYS A 127 9.49 5.54 13.63
C LYS A 127 9.47 5.58 12.10
N PHE A 128 8.35 5.98 11.50
CA PHE A 128 8.23 6.11 10.05
C PHE A 128 9.31 7.04 9.48
N ILE A 129 9.48 8.23 10.06
CA ILE A 129 10.48 9.20 9.60
C ILE A 129 11.89 8.61 9.72
N ASN A 130 12.22 7.98 10.85
CA ASN A 130 13.53 7.38 11.07
C ASN A 130 13.80 6.23 10.09
N ASP A 131 12.82 5.37 9.84
CA ASP A 131 12.91 4.28 8.87
C ASP A 131 13.15 4.83 7.46
N VAL A 132 12.39 5.84 7.03
CA VAL A 132 12.53 6.43 5.69
C VAL A 132 13.87 7.14 5.51
N LYS A 133 14.39 7.82 6.54
CA LYS A 133 15.73 8.44 6.49
C LYS A 133 16.86 7.43 6.28
N GLN A 134 16.65 6.17 6.66
CA GLN A 134 17.60 5.07 6.46
C GLN A 134 17.27 4.24 5.22
N ALA A 135 16.28 4.65 4.42
CA ALA A 135 15.82 3.88 3.28
C ALA A 135 16.78 3.97 2.10
N THR A 136 16.79 2.89 1.33
CA THR A 136 17.49 2.81 0.04
C THR A 136 16.47 2.64 -1.08
N GLY A 137 16.92 2.72 -2.34
CA GLY A 137 16.04 2.54 -3.49
C GLY A 137 15.01 3.67 -3.64
N CYS A 138 13.77 3.33 -3.97
CA CYS A 138 12.77 4.33 -4.36
C CYS A 138 12.16 5.15 -3.20
N ALA A 139 12.37 4.72 -1.95
CA ALA A 139 11.91 5.46 -0.76
C ALA A 139 12.86 6.59 -0.33
N ALA A 140 14.11 6.55 -0.80
CA ALA A 140 15.11 7.61 -0.60
C ALA A 140 14.68 8.93 -1.29
#